data_AF-A0A8C0CI50-F1
#
_entry.id   AF-A0A8C0CI50-F1
#
_cell.length_a   1.000
_cell.length_b   1.000
_cell.length_c   1.000
_cell.angle_alpha   90.00
_cell.angle_beta   90.00
_cell.angle_gamma   90.00
#
_symmetry.space_group_name_H-M   'P 1'
#
loop_
_entity.id
_entity.type
_entity.pdbx_description
1 polymer ?
#
loop_
_entity_poly.entity_id
_entity_poly.type
_entity_poly.pdbx_seq_one_letter_code
_entity_poly.pdbx_strand_id
1 'polypeptide(L)'
;MNLLLLAVGLTLLRCPQALHWGPQDPNFNETLVSGEWFLARLASNQPKLLKEDEDARLLIHRIQVTPRALQLHLRRKVNGACVPITMTANKTKRKFQYLLESKVFLGKADPKSYIILCNHREGREKEVVAVSLLSRTPEASPDALLMFTDYCRNHGIHTTNIINVTRTGGCPPLPQPRGAEGTARTSTQLATDPCLCA
;
A
#
# COMPACT_ATOMS: atom_id res chain seq x y z
N MET A 1 35.23 36.73 11.09
CA MET A 1 33.85 36.64 10.56
C MET A 1 33.78 35.45 9.60
N ASN A 2 33.74 34.21 10.12
CA ASN A 2 33.79 32.98 9.31
C ASN A 2 32.75 31.91 9.73
N LEU A 3 31.80 32.23 10.60
CA LEU A 3 30.75 31.27 11.01
C LEU A 3 29.67 31.04 9.93
N LEU A 4 29.51 31.97 8.98
CA LEU A 4 28.47 31.89 7.96
C LEU A 4 28.75 30.87 6.86
N LEU A 5 30.01 30.52 6.62
CA LEU A 5 30.37 29.55 5.56
C LEU A 5 30.12 28.10 5.97
N LEU A 6 30.06 27.79 7.27
CA LEU A 6 29.74 26.44 7.76
C LEU A 6 28.24 26.12 7.72
N ALA A 7 27.37 27.13 7.71
CA ALA A 7 25.92 26.91 7.63
C ALA A 7 25.44 26.60 6.19
N VAL A 8 26.15 27.09 5.17
CA VAL A 8 25.77 26.91 3.76
C VAL A 8 26.25 25.58 3.18
N GLY A 9 27.32 24.98 3.72
CA GLY A 9 27.79 23.65 3.32
C GLY A 9 26.91 22.49 3.81
N LEU A 10 25.97 22.76 4.73
CA LEU A 10 25.07 21.76 5.31
C LEU A 10 23.66 21.75 4.71
N THR A 11 23.46 22.35 3.53
CA THR A 11 22.40 21.85 2.65
C THR A 11 22.87 20.51 2.08
N LEU A 12 22.93 19.50 2.95
CA LEU A 12 23.08 18.10 2.59
C LEU A 12 22.09 17.86 1.46
N LEU A 13 22.58 17.60 0.25
CA LEU A 13 21.83 16.81 -0.70
C LEU A 13 21.45 15.55 0.06
N ARG A 14 20.22 15.51 0.60
CA ARG A 14 19.67 14.28 1.17
C ARG A 14 19.68 13.32 0.01
N CYS A 15 20.64 12.39 0.01
CA CYS A 15 20.60 11.25 -0.87
C CYS A 15 19.19 10.66 -0.73
N PRO A 16 18.38 10.58 -1.81
CA PRO A 16 17.03 10.03 -1.72
C PRO A 16 17.04 8.63 -1.07
N GLN A 17 18.12 7.89 -1.28
CA GLN A 17 18.36 6.57 -0.67
C GLN A 17 18.52 6.57 0.85
N ALA A 18 18.93 7.68 1.48
CA ALA A 18 19.09 7.80 2.93
C ALA A 18 17.74 7.98 3.67
N LEU A 19 16.63 8.10 2.93
CA LEU A 19 15.31 8.37 3.46
C LEU A 19 14.45 7.10 3.68
N HIS A 20 14.90 5.96 3.17
CA HIS A 20 14.23 4.67 3.34
C HIS A 20 14.92 3.82 4.41
N TRP A 21 14.53 4.03 5.66
CA TRP A 21 14.97 3.23 6.80
C TRP A 21 14.13 1.96 6.99
N GLY A 22 12.96 1.93 6.34
CA GLY A 22 11.95 0.91 6.55
C GLY A 22 11.14 1.15 7.82
N PRO A 23 10.35 0.14 8.23
CA PRO A 23 9.61 0.18 9.49
C PRO A 23 10.52 0.53 10.68
N GLN A 24 9.99 1.29 11.64
CA GLN A 24 10.77 1.84 12.75
C GLN A 24 11.33 0.76 13.69
N ASP A 25 10.67 -0.39 13.76
CA ASP A 25 11.15 -1.55 14.50
C ASP A 25 12.27 -2.27 13.73
N PRO A 26 13.53 -2.32 14.25
CA PRO A 26 14.63 -3.01 13.59
C PRO A 26 14.43 -4.54 13.47
N ASN A 27 13.53 -5.10 14.28
CA ASN A 27 13.16 -6.52 14.29
C ASN A 27 11.82 -6.76 13.57
N PHE A 28 11.34 -5.78 12.79
CA PHE A 28 10.09 -5.87 12.06
C PHE A 28 10.02 -7.16 11.22
N ASN A 29 9.02 -7.98 11.52
CA ASN A 29 8.76 -9.18 10.75
C ASN A 29 8.02 -8.83 9.46
N GLU A 30 8.74 -8.80 8.34
CA GLU A 30 8.17 -8.51 7.02
C GLU A 30 7.01 -9.43 6.65
N THR A 31 6.94 -10.68 7.15
CA THR A 31 5.88 -11.61 6.74
C THR A 31 4.48 -11.13 7.17
N LEU A 32 4.39 -10.29 8.20
CA LEU A 32 3.16 -9.67 8.69
C LEU A 32 2.50 -8.71 7.69
N VAL A 33 3.25 -8.26 6.68
CA VAL A 33 2.75 -7.45 5.55
C VAL A 33 1.82 -8.26 4.64
N SER A 34 1.91 -9.60 4.69
CA SER A 34 1.06 -10.45 3.85
C SER A 34 -0.44 -10.28 4.17
N GLY A 35 -1.29 -10.49 3.17
CA GLY A 35 -2.74 -10.45 3.28
C GLY A 35 -3.38 -9.38 2.40
N GLU A 36 -4.67 -9.15 2.63
CA GLU A 36 -5.50 -8.20 1.88
C GLU A 36 -5.26 -6.76 2.34
N TRP A 37 -5.36 -5.83 1.39
CA TRP A 37 -5.09 -4.40 1.56
C TRP A 37 -6.03 -3.57 0.67
N PHE A 38 -6.32 -2.35 1.11
CA PHE A 38 -7.02 -1.34 0.32
C PHE A 38 -6.04 -0.21 -0.03
N LEU A 39 -5.95 0.14 -1.31
CA LEU A 39 -5.19 1.31 -1.73
C LEU A 39 -5.99 2.59 -1.39
N ALA A 40 -5.51 3.34 -0.40
CA ALA A 40 -6.20 4.53 0.11
C ALA A 40 -5.70 5.82 -0.56
N ARG A 41 -4.38 5.99 -0.71
CA ARG A 41 -3.77 7.19 -1.29
C ARG A 41 -2.64 6.84 -2.24
N LEU A 42 -2.47 7.68 -3.25
CA LEU A 42 -1.31 7.68 -4.15
C LEU A 42 -0.73 9.08 -4.20
N ALA A 43 0.59 9.16 -4.34
CA ALA A 43 1.29 10.42 -4.51
C ALA A 43 2.48 10.25 -5.45
N SER A 44 2.86 11.30 -6.16
CA SER A 44 4.05 11.29 -7.01
C SER A 44 4.63 12.69 -7.18
N ASN A 45 5.96 12.76 -7.33
CA ASN A 45 6.64 13.99 -7.74
C ASN A 45 6.36 14.35 -9.22
N GLN A 46 5.74 13.45 -9.98
CA GLN A 46 5.24 13.69 -11.33
C GLN A 46 3.72 13.49 -11.37
N PRO A 47 2.92 14.52 -11.06
CA PRO A 47 1.46 14.39 -10.90
C PRO A 47 0.74 13.98 -12.19
N LYS A 48 1.36 14.15 -13.36
CA LYS A 48 0.82 13.66 -14.64
C LYS A 48 0.61 12.13 -14.63
N LEU A 49 1.49 11.38 -13.97
CA LEU A 49 1.38 9.92 -13.83
C LEU A 49 0.22 9.47 -12.95
N LEU A 50 -0.29 10.36 -12.09
CA LEU A 50 -1.47 10.10 -11.27
C LEU A 50 -2.78 10.41 -11.99
N LYS A 51 -2.70 11.22 -13.06
CA LYS A 51 -3.80 11.71 -13.87
C LYS A 51 -3.95 10.96 -15.19
N GLU A 52 -3.00 10.07 -15.53
CA GLU A 52 -3.20 9.08 -16.59
C GLU A 52 -4.44 8.24 -16.27
N ASP A 53 -5.12 7.81 -17.35
CA ASP A 53 -6.41 7.13 -17.37
C ASP A 53 -6.73 6.38 -16.07
N GLU A 54 -7.85 6.73 -15.41
CA GLU A 54 -8.29 6.04 -14.20
C GLU A 54 -8.38 4.53 -14.42
N ASP A 55 -8.67 4.10 -15.65
CA ASP A 55 -8.73 2.69 -16.02
C ASP A 55 -7.34 2.02 -16.04
N ALA A 56 -6.27 2.76 -16.36
CA ALA A 56 -4.89 2.27 -16.34
C ALA A 56 -4.30 2.14 -14.92
N ARG A 57 -4.99 2.63 -13.89
CA ARG A 57 -4.50 2.61 -12.52
C ARG A 57 -4.39 1.19 -11.97
N LEU A 58 -3.21 0.85 -11.48
CA LEU A 58 -2.94 -0.40 -10.78
C LEU A 58 -3.40 -0.32 -9.33
N LEU A 59 -4.39 -1.14 -8.97
CA LEU A 59 -4.97 -1.21 -7.64
C LEU A 59 -4.47 -2.45 -6.91
N ILE A 60 -3.46 -2.27 -6.06
CA ILE A 60 -2.99 -3.34 -5.15
C ILE A 60 -4.12 -3.71 -4.21
N HIS A 61 -4.45 -5.00 -4.11
CA HIS A 61 -5.46 -5.51 -3.19
C HIS A 61 -4.93 -6.61 -2.26
N ARG A 62 -3.80 -7.24 -2.59
CA ARG A 62 -3.18 -8.25 -1.74
C ARG A 62 -1.67 -8.23 -1.90
N ILE A 63 -0.97 -8.49 -0.81
CA ILE A 63 0.47 -8.68 -0.78
C ILE A 63 0.77 -10.07 -0.24
N GLN A 64 1.75 -10.75 -0.85
CA GLN A 64 2.31 -11.98 -0.32
C GLN A 64 3.82 -11.85 -0.21
N VAL A 65 4.34 -12.02 1.01
CA VAL A 65 5.77 -12.00 1.27
C VAL A 65 6.31 -13.42 1.21
N THR A 66 7.35 -13.62 0.40
CA THR A 66 8.06 -14.89 0.29
C THR A 66 9.52 -14.70 0.77
N PRO A 67 10.30 -15.77 0.96
CA PRO A 67 11.71 -15.64 1.30
C PRO A 67 12.52 -14.83 0.27
N ARG A 68 12.09 -14.80 -1.01
CA ARG A 68 12.85 -14.19 -2.11
C ARG A 68 12.22 -12.93 -2.69
N ALA A 69 10.94 -12.68 -2.46
CA ALA A 69 10.21 -11.61 -3.15
C ALA A 69 8.97 -11.11 -2.38
N LEU A 70 8.51 -9.94 -2.79
CA LEU A 70 7.20 -9.37 -2.52
C LEU A 70 6.32 -9.59 -3.76
N GLN A 71 5.26 -10.39 -3.63
CA GLN A 71 4.25 -10.53 -4.67
C GLN A 71 3.12 -9.54 -4.40
N LEU A 72 2.87 -8.69 -5.39
CA LEU A 72 1.79 -7.72 -5.41
C LEU A 72 0.69 -8.27 -6.30
N HIS A 73 -0.50 -8.45 -5.76
CA HIS A 73 -1.69 -8.77 -6.53
C HIS A 73 -2.49 -7.48 -6.73
N LEU A 74 -2.68 -7.15 -7.99
CA LEU A 74 -3.28 -5.90 -8.42
C LEU A 74 -4.46 -6.17 -9.34
N ARG A 75 -5.30 -5.17 -9.51
CA ARG A 75 -6.32 -5.12 -10.55
C ARG A 75 -6.17 -3.84 -11.33
N ARG A 76 -6.44 -3.89 -12.63
CA ARG A 76 -6.61 -2.70 -13.47
C ARG A 76 -7.87 -2.88 -14.30
N LYS A 77 -8.40 -1.78 -14.81
CA LYS A 77 -9.53 -1.84 -15.73
C LYS A 77 -9.01 -1.87 -17.17
N VAL A 78 -9.52 -2.80 -17.97
CA VAL A 78 -9.22 -2.95 -19.39
C VAL A 78 -10.54 -3.11 -20.10
N ASN A 79 -10.85 -2.20 -21.03
CA ASN A 79 -12.10 -2.22 -21.81
C ASN A 79 -13.35 -2.35 -20.91
N GLY A 80 -13.42 -1.60 -19.81
CA GLY A 80 -14.55 -1.65 -18.87
C GLY A 80 -14.48 -2.77 -17.82
N ALA A 81 -13.64 -3.80 -18.00
CA ALA A 81 -13.56 -4.96 -17.13
C ALA A 81 -12.33 -4.94 -16.21
N CYS A 82 -12.49 -5.40 -14.97
CA CYS A 82 -11.41 -5.49 -14.00
C CYS A 82 -10.64 -6.80 -14.15
N VAL A 83 -9.38 -6.68 -14.59
CA VAL A 83 -8.51 -7.83 -14.83
C VAL A 83 -7.45 -7.95 -13.73
N PRO A 84 -7.17 -9.17 -13.24
CA PRO A 84 -6.12 -9.39 -12.25
C PRO A 84 -4.73 -9.32 -12.88
N ILE A 85 -3.77 -8.79 -12.13
CA ILE A 85 -2.35 -8.70 -12.49
C ILE A 85 -1.53 -9.10 -11.27
N THR A 86 -0.48 -9.89 -11.48
CA THR A 86 0.50 -10.20 -10.43
C THR A 86 1.84 -9.61 -10.81
N MET A 87 2.44 -8.85 -9.91
CA MET A 87 3.81 -8.34 -10.05
C MET A 87 4.69 -8.94 -8.96
N THR A 88 5.89 -9.36 -9.32
CA THR A 88 6.86 -9.94 -8.38
C THR A 88 8.05 -9.01 -8.23
N ALA A 89 8.20 -8.38 -7.06
CA ALA A 89 9.35 -7.55 -6.73
C ALA A 89 10.36 -8.35 -5.89
N ASN A 90 11.54 -8.62 -6.44
CA ASN A 90 12.56 -9.47 -5.82
C ASN A 90 13.26 -8.75 -4.66
N LYS A 91 13.49 -9.43 -3.54
CA LYS A 91 14.28 -8.87 -2.43
C LYS A 91 15.70 -8.55 -2.90
N THR A 92 16.23 -7.42 -2.46
CA THR A 92 17.65 -7.10 -2.66
C THR A 92 18.45 -7.47 -1.41
N LYS A 93 19.77 -7.23 -1.44
CA LYS A 93 20.63 -7.38 -0.25
C LYS A 93 20.30 -6.35 0.84
N ARG A 94 19.63 -5.25 0.48
CA ARG A 94 19.23 -4.20 1.41
C ARG A 94 17.87 -4.56 2.01
N LYS A 95 17.77 -4.55 3.35
CA LYS A 95 16.51 -4.77 4.07
C LYS A 95 15.42 -3.81 3.55
N PHE A 96 14.19 -4.32 3.48
CA PHE A 96 13.01 -3.54 3.06
C PHE A 96 13.10 -2.92 1.65
N GLN A 97 14.05 -3.38 0.82
CA GLN A 97 14.17 -2.98 -0.57
C GLN A 97 13.91 -4.17 -1.49
N TYR A 98 13.16 -3.91 -2.54
CA TYR A 98 12.79 -4.86 -3.57
C TYR A 98 13.06 -4.26 -4.96
N LEU A 99 13.16 -5.13 -5.96
CA LEU A 99 13.43 -4.77 -7.34
C LEU A 99 12.34 -5.34 -8.27
N LEU A 100 11.74 -4.43 -9.04
CA LEU A 100 10.86 -4.70 -10.17
C LEU A 100 11.48 -3.97 -11.39
N GLU A 101 10.67 -3.32 -12.23
CA GLU A 101 11.12 -2.28 -13.18
C GLU A 101 11.61 -1.01 -12.47
N SER A 102 11.34 -0.89 -11.17
CA SER A 102 11.75 0.20 -10.29
C SER A 102 12.27 -0.36 -8.96
N LYS A 103 13.02 0.45 -8.21
CA LYS A 103 13.35 0.15 -6.82
C LYS A 103 12.11 0.40 -5.97
N VAL A 104 11.70 -0.59 -5.19
CA VAL A 104 10.53 -0.51 -4.30
C VAL A 104 11.04 -0.59 -2.87
N PHE A 105 10.58 0.31 -2.01
CA PHE A 105 10.92 0.34 -0.60
C PHE A 105 9.65 0.13 0.22
N LEU A 106 9.70 -0.80 1.17
CA LEU A 106 8.75 -0.82 2.27
C LEU A 106 9.14 0.32 3.20
N GLY A 107 8.39 1.42 3.16
CA GLY A 107 8.76 2.70 3.78
C GLY A 107 8.45 2.75 5.27
N LYS A 108 7.17 2.71 5.62
CA LYS A 108 6.66 2.62 7.01
C LYS A 108 5.54 1.61 7.03
N ALA A 109 5.38 0.89 8.12
CA ALA A 109 4.32 -0.10 8.27
C ALA A 109 3.89 -0.25 9.72
N ASP A 110 2.57 -0.31 9.90
CA ASP A 110 1.92 -0.98 11.02
C ASP A 110 1.06 -2.10 10.39
N PRO A 111 1.47 -3.38 10.46
CA PRO A 111 0.82 -4.48 9.74
C PRO A 111 -0.67 -4.66 10.07
N LYS A 112 -1.13 -4.13 11.21
CA LYS A 112 -2.54 -4.17 11.63
C LYS A 112 -3.36 -3.01 11.06
N SER A 113 -2.72 -1.97 10.52
CA SER A 113 -3.36 -0.72 10.15
C SER A 113 -3.02 -0.26 8.73
N TYR A 114 -1.72 -0.05 8.42
CA TYR A 114 -1.29 0.56 7.16
C TYR A 114 0.10 0.13 6.71
N ILE A 115 0.35 0.31 5.41
CA ILE A 115 1.67 0.18 4.79
C ILE A 115 1.90 1.36 3.85
N ILE A 116 3.11 1.90 3.85
CA ILE A 116 3.60 2.86 2.87
C ILE A 116 4.64 2.16 1.99
N LEU A 117 4.37 2.09 0.69
CA LEU A 117 5.33 1.65 -0.32
C LEU A 117 5.85 2.86 -1.11
N CYS A 118 7.16 2.95 -1.31
CA CYS A 118 7.79 4.01 -2.10
C CYS A 118 8.53 3.41 -3.29
N ASN A 119 8.25 3.91 -4.49
CA ASN A 119 8.84 3.45 -5.73
C ASN A 119 9.75 4.54 -6.28
N HIS A 120 10.96 4.16 -6.66
CA HIS A 120 11.95 5.00 -7.32
C HIS A 120 12.21 4.41 -8.69
N ARG A 121 11.74 5.11 -9.72
CA ARG A 121 11.98 4.77 -11.13
C ARG A 121 12.94 5.80 -11.71
N GLU A 122 13.96 5.32 -12.38
CA GLU A 122 14.85 6.17 -13.16
C GLU A 122 14.06 6.74 -14.34
N GLY A 123 13.90 8.06 -14.37
CA GLY A 123 13.25 8.76 -15.47
C GLY A 123 14.29 9.33 -16.44
N ARG A 124 13.84 9.79 -17.61
CA ARG A 124 14.74 10.32 -18.65
C ARG A 124 15.54 11.55 -18.20
N GLU A 125 14.90 12.43 -17.42
CA GLU A 125 15.50 13.69 -16.95
C GLU A 125 15.73 13.69 -15.43
N LYS A 126 14.80 13.11 -14.68
CA LYS A 126 14.82 13.07 -13.22
C LYS A 126 14.18 11.78 -12.72
N GLU A 127 14.64 11.34 -11.55
CA GLU A 127 14.02 10.25 -10.81
C GLU A 127 12.53 10.53 -10.54
N VAL A 128 11.70 9.54 -10.88
CA VAL A 128 10.27 9.52 -10.58
C VAL A 128 10.07 8.80 -9.26
N VAL A 129 9.42 9.48 -8.33
CA VAL A 129 9.05 8.94 -7.03
C VAL A 129 7.54 8.78 -6.98
N ALA A 130 7.06 7.59 -6.62
CA ALA A 130 5.64 7.31 -6.42
C ALA A 130 5.42 6.59 -5.09
N VAL A 131 4.52 7.09 -4.26
CA VAL A 131 4.25 6.60 -2.91
C VAL A 131 2.80 6.12 -2.83
N SER A 132 2.58 4.93 -2.27
CA SER A 132 1.26 4.32 -2.08
C SER A 132 0.98 4.13 -0.59
N LEU A 133 -0.21 4.52 -0.13
CA LEU A 133 -0.75 4.15 1.17
C LEU A 133 -1.73 3.00 1.02
N LEU A 134 -1.41 1.88 1.64
CA LEU A 134 -2.28 0.73 1.79
C LEU A 134 -2.84 0.71 3.20
N SER A 135 -4.12 0.36 3.37
CA SER A 135 -4.77 0.21 4.67
C SER A 135 -5.49 -1.14 4.80
N ARG A 136 -5.61 -1.65 6.02
CA ARG A 136 -6.40 -2.86 6.31
C ARG A 136 -7.90 -2.63 6.18
N THR A 137 -8.35 -1.39 6.27
CA THR A 137 -9.75 -0.98 6.13
C THR A 137 -9.94 -0.16 4.85
N PRO A 138 -11.17 -0.10 4.28
CA PRO A 138 -11.44 0.74 3.11
C PRO A 138 -11.10 2.21 3.33
N GLU A 139 -11.27 2.69 4.56
CA GLU A 139 -10.86 4.03 4.98
C GLU A 139 -9.60 3.92 5.85
N ALA A 140 -8.53 4.60 5.45
CA ALA A 140 -7.31 4.68 6.24
C ALA A 140 -7.52 5.55 7.49
N SER A 141 -6.91 5.16 8.61
CA SER A 141 -6.99 5.93 9.85
C SER A 141 -6.36 7.32 9.73
N PRO A 142 -6.77 8.30 10.55
CA PRO A 142 -6.16 9.63 10.58
C PRO A 142 -4.63 9.58 10.77
N ASP A 143 -4.13 8.72 11.66
CA ASP A 143 -2.70 8.55 11.90
C ASP A 143 -1.96 8.02 10.67
N ALA A 144 -2.55 7.06 9.95
CA ALA A 144 -1.98 6.54 8.71
C ALA A 144 -1.91 7.63 7.63
N LEU A 145 -2.94 8.47 7.52
CA LEU A 145 -2.99 9.59 6.57
C LEU A 145 -1.95 10.68 6.92
N LEU A 146 -1.77 10.99 8.20
CA LEU A 146 -0.74 11.92 8.67
C LEU A 146 0.65 11.37 8.36
N MET A 147 0.92 10.12 8.75
CA MET A 147 2.18 9.43 8.47
C MET A 147 2.51 9.41 6.97
N PHE A 148 1.51 9.19 6.11
CA PHE A 148 1.67 9.23 4.67
C PHE A 148 2.01 10.62 4.14
N THR A 149 1.32 11.65 4.63
CA THR A 149 1.55 13.05 4.21
C THR A 149 2.97 13.50 4.57
N ASP A 150 3.43 13.19 5.78
CA ASP A 150 4.78 13.50 6.22
C ASP A 150 5.83 12.70 5.45
N TYR A 151 5.55 11.42 5.16
CA TYR A 151 6.42 10.60 4.32
C TYR A 151 6.56 11.23 2.92
N CYS A 152 5.46 11.62 2.28
CA CYS A 152 5.48 12.29 0.98
C CYS A 152 6.29 13.58 0.99
N ARG A 153 6.07 14.46 1.99
CA ARG A 153 6.81 15.73 2.13
C ARG A 153 8.30 15.50 2.25
N ASN A 154 8.71 14.52 3.06
CA ASN A 154 10.12 14.17 3.22
C ASN A 154 10.76 13.70 1.91
N HIS A 155 9.98 13.06 1.03
CA HIS A 155 10.41 12.59 -0.29
C HIS A 155 10.21 13.64 -1.41
N GLY A 156 10.01 14.91 -1.05
CA GLY A 156 9.90 16.01 -2.01
C GLY A 156 8.60 16.00 -2.82
N ILE A 157 7.56 15.30 -2.36
CA ILE A 157 6.24 15.28 -2.99
C ILE A 157 5.36 16.31 -2.29
N HIS A 158 4.89 17.30 -3.05
CA HIS A 158 3.97 18.31 -2.55
C HIS A 158 2.59 17.70 -2.25
N THR A 159 1.91 18.19 -1.21
CA THR A 159 0.63 17.62 -0.75
C THR A 159 -0.49 17.73 -1.79
N THR A 160 -0.43 18.73 -2.68
CA THR A 160 -1.35 18.86 -3.83
C THR A 160 -1.21 17.74 -4.84
N ASN A 161 -0.11 16.97 -4.79
CA ASN A 161 0.13 15.83 -5.67
C ASN A 161 -0.25 14.50 -5.00
N ILE A 162 -1.10 14.56 -3.95
CA ILE A 162 -1.70 13.39 -3.30
C ILE A 162 -3.14 13.25 -3.80
N ILE A 163 -3.50 12.05 -4.26
CA ILE A 163 -4.87 11.73 -4.69
C ILE A 163 -5.54 10.76 -3.71
N ASN A 164 -6.87 10.89 -3.59
CA ASN A 164 -7.69 9.93 -2.86
C ASN A 164 -8.17 8.83 -3.80
N VAL A 165 -7.64 7.61 -3.63
CA VAL A 165 -8.01 6.51 -4.52
C VAL A 165 -9.43 6.03 -4.28
N THR A 166 -9.97 6.17 -3.06
CA THR A 166 -11.35 5.77 -2.76
C THR A 166 -12.40 6.67 -3.41
N ARG A 167 -11.99 7.84 -3.93
CA ARG A 167 -12.88 8.85 -4.54
C ARG A 167 -12.64 9.07 -6.03
N THR A 168 -11.63 8.44 -6.59
CA THR A 168 -11.28 8.50 -8.02
C THR A 168 -11.53 7.11 -8.58
N GLY A 169 -12.27 6.97 -9.67
CA GLY A 169 -12.80 5.71 -10.17
C GLY A 169 -11.75 4.60 -10.40
N GLY A 170 -12.24 3.39 -10.68
CA GLY A 170 -11.41 2.22 -10.93
C GLY A 170 -12.16 0.91 -10.67
N CYS A 171 -11.42 -0.16 -10.34
CA CYS A 171 -12.04 -1.43 -9.97
C CYS A 171 -12.69 -1.36 -8.58
N PRO A 172 -13.93 -1.89 -8.42
CA PRO A 172 -14.59 -1.89 -7.12
C PRO A 172 -13.77 -2.68 -6.10
N PRO A 173 -13.81 -2.33 -4.80
CA PRO A 173 -13.17 -3.12 -3.76
C PRO A 173 -13.60 -4.59 -3.82
N LEU A 174 -12.70 -5.54 -3.55
CA LEU A 174 -13.10 -6.94 -3.48
C LEU A 174 -14.04 -7.13 -2.27
N PRO A 175 -15.10 -7.95 -2.40
CA PRO A 175 -15.87 -8.38 -1.25
C PRO A 175 -14.93 -9.02 -0.22
N GLN A 176 -15.04 -8.65 1.05
CA GLN A 176 -14.32 -9.38 2.08
C GLN A 176 -14.83 -10.83 2.12
N PRO A 177 -13.96 -11.83 2.27
CA PRO A 177 -14.41 -13.17 2.61
C PRO A 177 -15.21 -13.04 3.89
N ARG A 178 -16.52 -13.32 3.84
CA ARG A 178 -17.28 -13.55 5.06
C ARG A 178 -16.54 -14.68 5.78
N GLY A 179 -16.03 -14.40 6.96
CA GLY A 179 -15.46 -15.43 7.82
C GLY A 179 -16.43 -16.60 7.85
N ALA A 180 -15.92 -17.82 7.75
CA ALA A 180 -16.70 -19.01 8.03
C ALA A 180 -17.09 -18.97 9.52
N GLU A 181 -18.08 -18.15 9.88
CA GLU A 181 -18.83 -18.30 11.10
C GLU A 181 -19.64 -19.57 10.93
N GLY A 182 -19.07 -20.65 11.46
CA GLY A 182 -19.73 -21.92 11.61
C GLY A 182 -21.02 -21.71 12.39
N THR A 183 -22.16 -21.72 11.68
CA THR A 183 -23.40 -22.13 12.29
C THR A 183 -23.50 -23.64 12.11
N ALA A 184 -22.82 -24.38 13.00
CA ALA A 184 -23.24 -25.73 13.29
C ALA A 184 -24.65 -25.63 13.87
N ARG A 185 -25.68 -25.82 13.02
CA ARG A 185 -27.03 -26.09 13.51
C ARG A 185 -26.98 -27.47 14.12
N THR A 186 -26.78 -27.52 15.44
CA THR A 186 -27.08 -28.68 16.25
C THR A 186 -28.54 -29.03 16.03
N SER A 187 -28.78 -30.11 15.28
CA SER A 187 -30.08 -30.74 15.21
C SER A 187 -30.32 -31.43 16.55
N THR A 188 -31.13 -30.82 17.40
CA THR A 188 -31.74 -31.54 18.52
C THR A 188 -33.26 -31.40 18.41
N GLN A 189 -33.89 -32.57 18.21
CA GLN A 189 -35.31 -32.89 18.32
C GLN A 189 -36.22 -31.90 19.06
N LEU A 190 -37.39 -31.63 18.47
CA LEU A 190 -38.64 -31.76 19.21
C LEU A 190 -39.63 -32.55 18.36
N ALA A 191 -39.92 -33.77 18.83
CA ALA A 191 -40.95 -34.63 18.29
C ALA A 191 -42.33 -34.08 18.68
N THR A 192 -43.20 -34.04 17.68
CA THR A 192 -44.66 -34.19 17.69
C THR A 192 -45.38 -34.26 19.04
N ASP A 193 -46.26 -33.28 19.27
CA ASP A 193 -47.58 -33.47 19.87
C ASP A 193 -48.60 -32.83 18.90
N PRO A 194 -49.77 -33.47 18.62
CA PRO A 194 -50.91 -33.14 19.46
C PRO A 194 -51.90 -34.29 19.68
N CYS A 195 -52.22 -34.57 20.94
CA CYS A 195 -53.55 -35.02 21.35
C CYS A 195 -54.44 -33.79 21.59
N LEU A 196 -55.50 -33.58 20.81
CA LEU A 196 -56.82 -33.10 21.23
C LEU A 196 -57.78 -32.97 20.03
N CYS A 197 -58.81 -33.83 19.97
CA CYS A 197 -60.23 -33.51 19.75
C CYS A 197 -61.00 -34.68 19.10
N ALA A 198 -62.08 -35.08 19.79
CA ALA A 198 -63.13 -36.07 19.50
C ALA A 198 -62.80 -37.54 19.79
#